data_AF-A0A8H8CZZ6-F1
#
_entry.id   AF-A0A8H8CZZ6-F1
#
_cell.length_a   1.000
_cell.length_b   1.000
_cell.length_c   1.000
_cell.angle_alpha   90.00
_cell.angle_beta   90.00
_cell.angle_gamma   90.00
#
_symmetry.space_group_name_H-M   'P 1'
#
loop_
_entity.id
_entity.type
_entity.pdbx_description
1 polymer ?
#
loop_
_entity_poly.entity_id
_entity_poly.type
_entity_poly.pdbx_seq_one_letter_code
_entity_poly.pdbx_strand_id
1 'polypeptide(L)'
;MFLKKHITEAESLPERHRGNEHHTPRLKPYVDMIISAFQDRRFQRRTSVYQKRDLQDRVAKKSWTGPPSETIYGGISVCSNDNNEVVISLAVRDTTYFLDFSEHRFPIDERAHPSADVITDFVLLELRRYEHEHLEKFVGMALPRELAERCPHLCPRLWRELDIVPLVLHGKGVHSVGWINREYWDTKTLDEQAESVARKCITFFGPNKAPLLQVGYRGCVEVDCGFHAVLATLPDYELTVGSRTWNSVLRYAEDLKKRKVKVAFFSATPQGGGVALMRHALVRFAEALGVDFKWYVPRPRPAVFRITKTNHNIFQGVSKPDERLTEENKAALTDWIVGNAKRYWLGKGGPLCAPPEGGADIIVIDDPQMPGLIPLIKEVTPLRPVIYRSHIQMRSDLIADPTTPQAEAWNYFWDSIKCVDLFISHPVASFVPHMVPPETVGYLPASTDWLDGLNKPMDDFDVGYYGRIFNAKCREIGMTTIDFPDGMAQSREQKKKN
;
A
#
# COMPACT_ATOMS: atom_id res chain seq x y z
N MET A 1 -90.60 43.10 -2.19
CA MET A 1 -91.23 43.47 -0.91
C MET A 1 -90.11 43.88 0.04
N PHE A 2 -90.15 45.11 0.55
CA PHE A 2 -89.18 45.74 1.48
C PHE A 2 -89.02 44.90 2.78
N LEU A 3 -87.93 44.94 3.57
CA LEU A 3 -87.18 46.05 4.21
C LEU A 3 -85.70 45.62 4.47
N LYS A 4 -84.67 46.48 4.27
CA LYS A 4 -83.91 47.33 5.24
C LYS A 4 -83.54 46.61 6.56
N LYS A 5 -82.36 46.71 7.20
CA LYS A 5 -81.08 47.48 7.17
C LYS A 5 -80.13 46.67 8.11
N HIS A 6 -78.82 46.60 7.93
CA HIS A 6 -77.88 47.56 8.52
C HIS A 6 -76.44 47.27 8.05
N ILE A 7 -75.70 48.37 7.92
CA ILE A 7 -74.33 48.55 7.45
C ILE A 7 -73.38 48.62 8.66
N THR A 8 -72.17 48.08 8.52
CA THR A 8 -70.87 48.65 8.94
C THR A 8 -69.80 47.97 8.07
N GLU A 9 -69.26 48.71 7.10
CA GLU A 9 -67.87 49.26 7.08
C GLU A 9 -66.78 48.17 7.04
N ALA A 10 -65.78 48.17 6.16
CA ALA A 10 -65.46 48.89 4.93
C ALA A 10 -64.20 48.17 4.39
N GLU A 11 -64.20 47.85 3.09
CA GLU A 11 -63.09 48.12 2.14
C GLU A 11 -61.69 47.54 2.42
N SER A 12 -60.91 47.01 1.47
CA SER A 12 -60.96 46.87 0.01
C SER A 12 -59.71 46.06 -0.38
N LEU A 13 -59.84 45.10 -1.30
CA LEU A 13 -58.70 44.63 -2.13
C LEU A 13 -58.39 45.73 -3.18
N PRO A 14 -57.14 45.93 -3.66
CA PRO A 14 -56.67 45.09 -4.78
C PRO A 14 -55.14 44.88 -4.96
N GLU A 15 -54.84 43.78 -5.68
CA GLU A 15 -53.83 43.56 -6.74
C GLU A 15 -52.29 43.69 -6.54
N ARG A 16 -51.65 42.55 -6.86
CA ARG A 16 -50.49 42.32 -7.76
C ARG A 16 -49.02 42.41 -7.28
N HIS A 17 -48.35 41.29 -7.59
CA HIS A 17 -46.98 41.10 -8.09
C HIS A 17 -45.79 40.77 -7.14
N ARG A 18 -45.26 39.55 -7.41
CA ARG A 18 -43.85 39.12 -7.47
C ARG A 18 -43.01 39.13 -6.18
N GLY A 19 -42.53 37.92 -5.83
CA GLY A 19 -41.35 37.71 -5.00
C GLY A 19 -41.51 36.54 -4.04
N ASN A 20 -41.30 35.30 -4.52
CA ASN A 20 -41.14 34.16 -3.62
C ASN A 20 -39.71 34.20 -3.06
N GLU A 21 -39.53 34.91 -1.95
CA GLU A 21 -38.34 34.77 -1.11
C GLU A 21 -38.49 33.50 -0.29
N HIS A 22 -37.67 32.49 -0.59
CA HIS A 22 -37.49 31.34 0.29
C HIS A 22 -36.80 31.82 1.57
N HIS A 23 -37.56 31.94 2.66
CA HIS A 23 -37.05 32.11 4.01
C HIS A 23 -36.22 30.87 4.41
N THR A 24 -34.90 30.96 4.27
CA THR A 24 -33.98 30.15 5.08
C THR A 24 -34.04 30.64 6.53
N PRO A 25 -34.08 29.75 7.54
CA PRO A 25 -34.12 30.18 8.94
C PRO A 25 -32.81 30.89 9.30
N ARG A 26 -32.87 32.18 9.64
CA ARG A 26 -31.72 32.92 10.19
C ARG A 26 -31.33 32.30 11.53
N LEU A 27 -30.12 31.73 11.58
CA LEU A 27 -29.51 31.23 12.81
C LEU A 27 -29.28 32.39 13.80
N LYS A 28 -29.21 32.09 15.09
CA LYS A 28 -29.07 33.11 16.14
C LYS A 28 -27.73 33.85 16.02
N PRO A 29 -27.60 35.13 16.41
CA PRO A 29 -26.38 35.93 16.24
C PRO A 29 -25.11 35.35 16.87
N TYR A 30 -25.21 34.55 17.94
CA TYR A 30 -24.08 33.82 18.53
C TYR A 30 -23.60 32.64 17.66
N VAL A 31 -24.51 32.04 16.89
CA VAL A 31 -24.19 31.01 15.89
C VAL A 31 -23.48 31.65 14.70
N ASP A 32 -23.92 32.82 14.24
CA ASP A 32 -23.21 33.62 13.22
C ASP A 32 -21.84 34.10 13.74
N MET A 33 -21.74 34.44 15.02
CA MET A 33 -20.48 34.82 15.66
C MET A 33 -19.50 33.64 15.77
N ILE A 34 -20.01 32.44 16.11
CA ILE A 34 -19.23 31.19 16.07
C ILE A 34 -18.77 30.90 14.65
N ILE A 35 -19.66 31.00 13.65
CA ILE A 35 -19.38 30.79 12.22
C ILE A 35 -18.34 31.80 11.70
N SER A 36 -18.40 33.06 12.12
CA SER A 36 -17.41 34.10 11.74
C SER A 36 -16.07 33.93 12.46
N ALA A 37 -16.03 33.25 13.62
CA ALA A 37 -14.80 32.90 14.32
C ALA A 37 -14.04 31.72 13.67
N PHE A 38 -14.60 31.06 12.64
CA PHE A 38 -13.95 30.01 11.84
C PHE A 38 -13.08 30.55 10.69
N GLN A 39 -12.38 31.67 10.87
CA GLN A 39 -11.44 32.13 9.85
C GLN A 39 -10.12 31.34 9.82
N ASP A 40 -9.86 30.47 10.81
CA ASP A 40 -8.94 29.34 10.75
C ASP A 40 -9.05 28.60 12.09
N ARG A 41 -9.44 27.32 12.10
CA ARG A 41 -9.38 26.50 13.32
C ARG A 41 -8.10 25.70 13.30
N ARG A 42 -7.13 26.10 14.12
CA ARG A 42 -5.91 25.31 14.33
C ARG A 42 -6.13 24.24 15.39
N PHE A 43 -5.29 23.20 15.35
CA PHE A 43 -5.18 22.18 16.40
C PHE A 43 -5.08 22.82 17.80
N GLN A 44 -5.82 22.27 18.77
CA GLN A 44 -5.95 22.85 20.11
C GLN A 44 -5.51 21.90 21.24
N ARG A 45 -5.17 20.65 20.93
CA ARG A 45 -4.75 19.67 21.93
C ARG A 45 -3.49 20.13 22.66
N ARG A 46 -3.49 19.94 23.98
CA ARG A 46 -2.33 20.21 24.85
C ARG A 46 -1.84 18.90 25.47
N THR A 47 -0.60 18.52 25.19
CA THR A 47 0.06 17.36 25.81
C THR A 47 0.60 17.69 27.20
N SER A 48 0.74 16.67 28.06
CA SER A 48 1.34 16.82 29.40
C SER A 48 2.79 17.32 29.32
N VAL A 49 3.09 18.42 30.02
CA VAL A 49 4.40 19.10 30.01
C VAL A 49 5.54 18.19 30.50
N TYR A 50 5.26 17.29 31.45
CA TYR A 50 6.28 16.44 32.07
C TYR A 50 6.74 15.30 31.14
N GLN A 51 5.79 14.63 30.47
CA GLN A 51 6.10 13.60 29.46
C GLN A 51 6.82 14.19 28.24
N LYS A 52 6.50 15.45 27.91
CA LYS A 52 7.07 16.16 26.77
C LYS A 52 8.56 16.42 26.94
N ARG A 53 9.04 16.84 28.12
CA ARG A 53 10.42 17.32 28.32
C ARG A 53 11.50 16.26 28.06
N ASP A 54 11.36 15.05 28.63
CA ASP A 54 12.35 13.96 28.45
C ASP A 54 12.34 13.41 27.01
N LEU A 55 11.17 13.35 26.38
CA LEU A 55 11.03 12.91 25.00
C LEU A 55 11.54 13.98 24.01
N GLN A 56 11.32 15.27 24.29
CA GLN A 56 11.85 16.40 23.52
C GLN A 56 13.36 16.38 23.44
N ASP A 57 14.04 16.22 24.57
CA ASP A 57 15.51 16.18 24.60
C ASP A 57 16.06 15.00 23.79
N ARG A 58 15.38 13.85 23.82
CA ARG A 58 15.76 12.66 23.05
C ARG A 58 15.50 12.81 21.55
N VAL A 59 14.35 13.37 21.18
CA VAL A 59 14.01 13.64 19.77
C VAL A 59 14.95 14.68 19.18
N ALA A 60 15.28 15.75 19.93
CA ALA A 60 16.26 16.75 19.51
C ALA A 60 17.66 16.14 19.30
N LYS A 61 18.04 15.14 20.11
CA LYS A 61 19.29 14.37 19.96
C LYS A 61 19.22 13.24 18.95
N LYS A 62 18.07 13.03 18.29
CA LYS A 62 17.85 11.90 17.36
C LYS A 62 18.09 10.54 18.00
N SER A 63 17.87 10.46 19.31
CA SER A 63 18.27 9.33 20.12
C SER A 63 17.37 8.12 19.89
N TRP A 64 18.01 6.95 19.79
CA TRP A 64 17.31 5.66 19.77
C TRP A 64 17.01 5.15 21.19
N THR A 65 17.46 5.85 22.23
CA THR A 65 17.16 5.51 23.62
C THR A 65 15.80 6.05 24.04
N GLY A 66 15.17 5.39 25.01
CA GLY A 66 13.84 5.75 25.52
C GLY A 66 12.69 4.92 24.93
N PRO A 67 11.43 5.26 25.26
CA PRO A 67 10.26 4.60 24.71
C PRO A 67 9.96 5.09 23.27
N PRO A 68 9.38 4.25 22.41
CA PRO A 68 8.82 4.71 21.13
C PRO A 68 7.79 5.82 21.35
N SER A 69 7.66 6.72 20.37
CA SER A 69 6.57 7.69 20.36
C SER A 69 5.22 7.00 20.20
N GLU A 70 4.17 7.60 20.77
CA GLU A 70 2.80 7.17 20.49
C GLU A 70 2.47 7.38 19.02
N THR A 71 1.55 6.57 18.52
CA THR A 71 1.19 6.55 17.10
C THR A 71 -0.23 7.01 16.89
N ILE A 72 -0.40 7.86 15.90
CA ILE A 72 -1.67 8.47 15.53
C ILE A 72 -1.95 8.23 14.04
N TYR A 73 -3.20 8.46 13.67
CA TYR A 73 -3.72 8.35 12.32
C TYR A 73 -4.50 9.61 12.00
N GLY A 74 -4.58 9.96 10.73
CA GLY A 74 -5.37 11.10 10.31
C GLY A 74 -6.28 10.84 9.13
N GLY A 75 -7.19 11.78 8.93
CA GLY A 75 -8.11 11.82 7.82
C GLY A 75 -8.24 13.23 7.28
N ILE A 76 -8.29 13.37 5.96
CA ILE A 76 -8.51 14.64 5.27
C ILE A 76 -9.93 14.65 4.72
N SER A 77 -10.66 15.74 4.92
CA SER A 77 -11.82 16.07 4.10
C SER A 77 -11.61 17.41 3.41
N VAL A 78 -12.24 17.56 2.25
CA VAL A 78 -12.19 18.79 1.45
C VAL A 78 -13.60 19.17 1.02
N CYS A 79 -13.94 20.44 1.17
CA CYS A 79 -15.11 21.04 0.53
C CYS A 79 -14.65 22.01 -0.54
N SER A 80 -15.38 22.05 -1.65
CA SER A 80 -15.25 23.10 -2.66
C SER A 80 -16.65 23.57 -3.01
N ASN A 81 -16.95 24.83 -2.69
CA ASN A 81 -18.27 25.42 -2.93
C ASN A 81 -18.32 26.11 -4.31
N ASP A 82 -19.53 26.38 -4.81
CA ASP A 82 -19.79 27.11 -6.06
C ASP A 82 -19.13 28.50 -6.11
N ASN A 83 -18.83 29.08 -4.94
CA ASN A 83 -18.10 30.34 -4.79
C ASN A 83 -16.56 30.19 -4.89
N ASN A 84 -16.05 29.05 -5.34
CA ASN A 84 -14.61 28.73 -5.43
C ASN A 84 -13.83 28.73 -4.10
N GLU A 85 -14.52 28.74 -2.96
CA GLU A 85 -13.88 28.55 -1.65
C GLU A 85 -13.42 27.10 -1.50
N VAL A 86 -12.17 26.91 -1.07
CA VAL A 86 -11.62 25.59 -0.74
C VAL A 86 -11.38 25.53 0.76
N VAL A 87 -12.02 24.56 1.41
CA VAL A 87 -11.85 24.34 2.85
C VAL A 87 -11.31 22.94 3.06
N ILE A 88 -10.20 22.83 3.80
CA ILE A 88 -9.58 21.56 4.16
C ILE A 88 -9.75 21.34 5.66
N SER A 89 -10.23 20.15 6.02
CA SER A 89 -10.26 19.69 7.40
C SER A 89 -9.31 18.52 7.59
N LEU A 90 -8.48 18.59 8.62
CA LEU A 90 -7.58 17.53 9.07
C LEU A 90 -8.07 17.02 10.42
N ALA A 91 -8.35 15.73 10.52
CA ALA A 91 -8.68 15.08 11.79
C ALA A 91 -7.53 14.19 12.24
N VAL A 92 -7.26 14.18 13.55
CA VAL A 92 -6.22 13.37 14.19
C VAL A 92 -6.85 12.48 15.23
N ARG A 93 -6.47 11.20 15.24
CA ARG A 93 -6.97 10.23 16.20
C ARG A 93 -5.94 9.16 16.53
N ASP A 94 -6.13 8.49 17.66
CA ASP A 94 -5.52 7.19 17.92
C ASP A 94 -6.48 6.06 17.51
N THR A 95 -6.17 4.82 17.89
CA THR A 95 -7.01 3.65 17.60
C THR A 95 -8.40 3.71 18.25
N THR A 96 -8.59 4.57 19.25
CA THR A 96 -9.74 4.63 20.15
C THR A 96 -10.44 5.99 20.07
N TYR A 97 -9.72 7.08 20.29
CA TYR A 97 -10.26 8.42 20.51
C TYR A 97 -9.96 9.37 19.35
N PHE A 98 -10.92 10.25 19.07
CA PHE A 98 -10.70 11.46 18.29
C PHE A 98 -9.93 12.46 19.15
N LEU A 99 -8.73 12.87 18.71
CA LEU A 99 -7.77 13.60 19.53
C LEU A 99 -7.79 15.10 19.27
N ASP A 100 -7.84 15.49 17.99
CA ASP A 100 -7.79 16.89 17.59
C ASP A 100 -8.24 17.06 16.12
N PHE A 101 -8.55 18.29 15.72
CA PHE A 101 -8.78 18.63 14.32
C PHE A 101 -8.33 20.05 14.00
N SER A 102 -8.15 20.31 12.71
CA SER A 102 -7.98 21.66 12.18
C SER A 102 -8.82 21.85 10.92
N GLU A 103 -9.27 23.08 10.69
CA GLU A 103 -9.92 23.52 9.47
C GLU A 103 -9.24 24.78 8.97
N HIS A 104 -8.86 24.76 7.69
CA HIS A 104 -8.23 25.89 7.02
C HIS A 104 -9.03 26.28 5.78
N ARG A 105 -9.27 27.59 5.65
CA ARG A 105 -9.99 28.18 4.52
C ARG A 105 -9.00 28.90 3.63
N PHE A 106 -8.87 28.44 2.39
CA PHE A 106 -8.05 29.16 1.41
C PHE A 106 -8.82 30.39 0.91
N PRO A 107 -8.22 31.59 0.96
CA PRO A 107 -8.89 32.81 0.50
C PRO A 107 -9.21 32.74 -0.99
N ILE A 108 -10.39 33.25 -1.37
CA ILE A 108 -10.79 33.42 -2.77
C ILE A 108 -10.08 34.68 -3.29
N ASP A 109 -9.05 34.52 -4.11
CA ASP A 109 -8.51 35.63 -4.91
C ASP A 109 -9.15 35.58 -6.30
N GLU A 110 -9.71 36.70 -6.78
CA GLU A 110 -10.43 36.81 -8.07
C GLU A 110 -9.56 36.41 -9.29
N ARG A 111 -8.25 36.21 -9.09
CA ARG A 111 -7.28 35.91 -10.15
C ARG A 111 -6.61 34.53 -10.05
N ALA A 112 -6.73 33.78 -8.94
CA ALA A 112 -6.10 32.45 -8.83
C ALA A 112 -6.70 31.58 -7.72
N HIS A 113 -7.19 30.39 -8.07
CA HIS A 113 -7.49 29.31 -7.12
C HIS A 113 -6.20 28.84 -6.41
N PRO A 114 -6.27 28.35 -5.15
CA PRO A 114 -5.11 27.77 -4.51
C PRO A 114 -4.61 26.60 -5.35
N SER A 115 -3.33 26.64 -5.72
CA SER A 115 -2.73 25.58 -6.52
C SER A 115 -2.67 24.27 -5.71
N ALA A 116 -2.61 23.14 -6.43
CA ALA A 116 -2.39 21.83 -5.83
C ALA A 116 -1.15 21.82 -4.90
N ASP A 117 -0.10 22.55 -5.28
CA ASP A 117 1.13 22.65 -4.50
C ASP A 117 0.93 23.42 -3.19
N VAL A 118 0.20 24.54 -3.22
CA VAL A 118 -0.12 25.33 -2.02
C VAL A 118 -0.92 24.49 -1.02
N ILE A 119 -1.92 23.75 -1.49
CA ILE A 119 -2.69 22.82 -0.65
C ILE A 119 -1.79 21.73 -0.08
N THR A 120 -0.93 21.15 -0.91
CA THR A 120 -0.01 20.08 -0.51
C THR A 120 0.96 20.55 0.57
N ASP A 121 1.61 21.70 0.35
CA ASP A 121 2.55 22.30 1.30
C ASP A 121 1.88 22.64 2.63
N PHE A 122 0.65 23.18 2.60
CA PHE A 122 -0.12 23.44 3.81
C PHE A 122 -0.34 22.17 4.63
N VAL A 123 -0.83 21.10 4.00
CA VAL A 123 -1.09 19.82 4.70
C VAL A 123 0.19 19.26 5.30
N LEU A 124 1.29 19.23 4.54
CA LEU A 124 2.58 18.71 5.02
C LEU A 124 3.11 19.52 6.20
N LEU A 125 3.01 20.86 6.14
CA LEU A 125 3.47 21.74 7.20
C LEU A 125 2.65 21.55 8.49
N GLU A 126 1.33 21.48 8.38
CA GLU A 126 0.45 21.29 9.54
C GLU A 126 0.69 19.93 10.21
N LEU A 127 0.83 18.85 9.42
CA LEU A 127 1.12 17.51 9.96
C LEU A 127 2.49 17.45 10.62
N ARG A 128 3.54 17.97 9.96
CA ARG A 128 4.89 18.04 10.54
C ARG A 128 4.90 18.84 11.83
N ARG A 129 4.21 20.00 11.86
CA ARG A 129 4.10 20.81 13.08
C ARG A 129 3.43 20.00 14.19
N TYR A 130 2.34 19.29 13.88
CA TYR A 130 1.64 18.47 14.86
C TYR A 130 2.54 17.35 15.41
N GLU A 131 3.25 16.60 14.57
CA GLU A 131 4.18 15.54 15.00
C GLU A 131 5.27 16.07 15.94
N HIS A 132 5.88 17.20 15.60
CA HIS A 132 6.95 17.79 16.41
C HIS A 132 6.42 18.42 17.72
N GLU A 133 5.25 19.06 17.67
CA GLU A 133 4.65 19.67 18.87
C GLU A 133 4.14 18.61 19.86
N HIS A 134 3.62 17.48 19.38
CA HIS A 134 3.07 16.42 20.22
C HIS A 134 4.04 15.27 20.48
N LEU A 135 5.11 15.16 19.69
CA LEU A 135 6.07 14.06 19.67
C LEU A 135 5.43 12.69 19.39
N GLU A 136 4.37 12.70 18.58
CA GLU A 136 3.60 11.54 18.14
C GLU A 136 3.87 11.29 16.66
N LYS A 137 3.79 10.04 16.22
CA LYS A 137 4.07 9.64 14.82
C LYS A 137 2.76 9.36 14.08
N PHE A 138 2.51 10.03 12.96
CA PHE A 138 1.47 9.61 12.03
C PHE A 138 1.90 8.35 11.29
N VAL A 139 1.15 7.27 11.46
CA VAL A 139 1.41 6.01 10.74
C VAL A 139 0.72 6.01 9.37
N GLY A 140 -0.46 6.62 9.29
CA GLY A 140 -1.23 6.70 8.06
C GLY A 140 -2.16 7.90 8.00
N MET A 141 -2.42 8.37 6.78
CA MET A 141 -3.35 9.45 6.49
C MET A 141 -4.30 9.01 5.39
N ALA A 142 -5.59 8.93 5.68
CA ALA A 142 -6.60 8.65 4.65
C ALA A 142 -7.16 9.94 4.05
N LEU A 143 -7.54 9.88 2.78
CA LEU A 143 -8.08 11.02 2.05
C LEU A 143 -9.06 10.57 0.95
N PRO A 144 -10.02 11.42 0.55
CA PRO A 144 -10.91 11.13 -0.56
C PRO A 144 -10.16 11.13 -1.89
N ARG A 145 -10.66 10.35 -2.85
CA ARG A 145 -10.09 10.23 -4.20
C ARG A 145 -10.02 11.59 -4.92
N GLU A 146 -11.06 12.39 -4.77
CA GLU A 146 -11.17 13.71 -5.40
C GLU A 146 -10.03 14.63 -4.97
N LEU A 147 -9.59 14.55 -3.71
CA LEU A 147 -8.45 15.33 -3.23
C LEU A 147 -7.13 14.82 -3.82
N ALA A 148 -6.96 13.49 -3.90
CA ALA A 148 -5.76 12.90 -4.49
C ALA A 148 -5.62 13.22 -5.99
N GLU A 149 -6.74 13.27 -6.73
CA GLU A 149 -6.76 13.67 -8.13
C GLU A 149 -6.48 15.17 -8.31
N ARG A 150 -6.99 16.01 -7.41
CA ARG A 150 -6.73 17.46 -7.42
C ARG A 150 -5.30 17.81 -7.00
N CYS A 151 -4.74 17.06 -6.05
CA CYS A 151 -3.42 17.28 -5.47
C CYS A 151 -2.53 16.04 -5.68
N PRO A 152 -2.08 15.77 -6.93
CA PRO A 152 -1.38 14.53 -7.26
C PRO A 152 -0.05 14.34 -6.51
N HIS A 153 0.58 15.42 -6.06
CA HIS A 153 1.82 15.37 -5.28
C HIS A 153 1.62 15.17 -3.78
N LEU A 154 0.38 15.23 -3.27
CA LEU A 154 0.11 15.12 -1.84
C LEU A 154 0.49 13.74 -1.30
N CYS A 155 0.02 12.65 -1.92
CA CYS A 155 0.30 11.30 -1.44
C CYS A 155 1.81 10.96 -1.50
N PRO A 156 2.52 11.13 -2.63
CA PRO A 156 3.95 10.85 -2.68
C PRO A 156 4.77 11.67 -1.67
N ARG A 157 4.40 12.92 -1.41
CA ARG A 157 5.11 13.76 -0.44
C ARG A 157 4.80 13.39 1.02
N LEU A 158 3.56 12.99 1.34
CA LEU A 158 3.24 12.41 2.66
C LEU A 158 4.14 11.20 2.96
N TRP A 159 4.32 10.34 1.96
CA TRP A 159 5.16 9.15 2.08
C TRP A 159 6.66 9.47 2.15
N ARG A 160 7.16 10.29 1.22
CA ARG A 160 8.58 10.56 1.05
C ARG A 160 9.14 11.52 2.08
N GLU A 161 8.38 12.56 2.45
CA GLU A 161 8.86 13.66 3.31
C GLU A 161 8.46 13.53 4.76
N LEU A 162 7.38 12.79 5.06
CA LEU A 162 6.87 12.61 6.41
C LEU A 162 6.72 11.14 6.82
N ASP A 163 7.06 10.18 5.96
CA ASP A 163 6.90 8.74 6.28
C ASP A 163 5.47 8.35 6.72
N ILE A 164 4.47 9.04 6.18
CA ILE A 164 3.06 8.77 6.45
C ILE A 164 2.50 7.95 5.30
N VAL A 165 1.93 6.77 5.56
CA VAL A 165 1.30 5.96 4.49
C VAL A 165 0.00 6.65 4.02
N PRO A 166 -0.07 7.15 2.78
CA PRO A 166 -1.24 7.85 2.28
C PRO A 166 -2.27 6.86 1.72
N LEU A 167 -3.51 6.92 2.20
CA LEU A 167 -4.58 5.97 1.84
C LEU A 167 -5.74 6.67 1.12
N VAL A 168 -5.81 6.48 -0.20
CA VAL A 168 -6.85 7.08 -1.05
C VAL A 168 -8.10 6.21 -1.05
N LEU A 169 -9.20 6.75 -0.51
CA LEU A 169 -10.47 6.05 -0.43
C LEU A 169 -11.24 6.18 -1.76
N HIS A 170 -11.10 5.20 -2.65
CA HIS A 170 -11.74 5.20 -3.98
C HIS A 170 -12.92 4.22 -4.12
N GLY A 171 -13.37 3.60 -3.03
CA GLY A 171 -14.57 2.76 -3.01
C GLY A 171 -14.45 1.44 -3.78
N LYS A 172 -13.23 0.94 -4.08
CA LYS A 172 -12.97 -0.42 -4.61
C LYS A 172 -12.35 -1.33 -3.53
N GLY A 173 -12.56 -2.65 -3.60
CA GLY A 173 -11.91 -3.67 -2.75
C GLY A 173 -12.72 -4.15 -1.53
N VAL A 174 -12.14 -4.88 -0.59
CA VAL A 174 -12.85 -5.33 0.64
C VAL A 174 -13.24 -4.14 1.55
N HIS A 175 -12.57 -3.01 1.34
CA HIS A 175 -12.91 -1.70 1.92
C HIS A 175 -13.88 -0.89 1.05
N SER A 176 -14.38 -1.45 -0.07
CA SER A 176 -15.56 -0.96 -0.81
C SER A 176 -16.84 -1.27 -0.05
N VAL A 177 -16.93 -0.77 1.16
CA VAL A 177 -18.24 -0.56 1.75
C VAL A 177 -18.86 0.60 0.97
N GLY A 178 -19.73 0.29 0.02
CA GLY A 178 -20.64 1.23 -0.64
C GLY A 178 -21.60 1.90 0.36
N TRP A 179 -21.04 2.63 1.32
CA TRP A 179 -21.72 3.16 2.51
C TRP A 179 -21.21 4.54 2.87
N ILE A 180 -20.99 5.37 1.87
CA ILE A 180 -21.29 6.78 2.03
C ILE A 180 -22.67 6.91 1.41
N ASN A 181 -23.74 6.81 2.22
CA ASN A 181 -25.00 7.38 1.79
C ASN A 181 -24.69 8.85 1.52
N ARG A 182 -24.50 9.23 0.24
CA ARG A 182 -24.02 10.57 -0.14
C ARG A 182 -24.91 11.64 0.48
N GLU A 183 -26.22 11.38 0.53
CA GLU A 183 -27.18 12.25 1.20
C GLU A 183 -26.86 12.45 2.69
N TYR A 184 -26.43 11.42 3.42
CA TYR A 184 -26.02 11.57 4.83
C TYR A 184 -24.62 12.17 4.97
N TRP A 185 -23.73 11.93 4.01
CA TRP A 185 -22.38 12.49 4.02
C TRP A 185 -22.36 14.00 3.87
N ASP A 186 -23.20 14.51 2.97
CA ASP A 186 -23.32 15.93 2.68
C ASP A 186 -23.97 16.69 3.85
N THR A 187 -24.63 16.00 4.79
CA THR A 187 -25.15 16.60 6.03
C THR A 187 -24.13 16.77 7.15
N LYS A 188 -22.95 16.12 7.05
CA LYS A 188 -21.91 16.18 8.08
C LYS A 188 -21.05 17.42 7.96
N THR A 189 -20.54 17.92 9.08
CA THR A 189 -19.50 18.96 9.07
C THR A 189 -18.17 18.40 8.54
N LEU A 190 -17.25 19.27 8.11
CA LEU A 190 -16.00 18.83 7.48
C LEU A 190 -15.09 18.08 8.46
N ASP A 191 -15.07 18.48 9.73
CA ASP A 191 -14.37 17.78 10.79
C ASP A 191 -14.94 16.38 11.05
N GLU A 192 -16.28 16.23 11.06
CA GLU A 192 -16.93 14.91 11.18
C GLU A 192 -16.64 14.00 9.99
N GLN A 193 -16.57 14.57 8.78
CA GLN A 193 -16.14 13.85 7.59
C GLN A 193 -14.68 13.42 7.69
N ALA A 194 -13.78 14.34 8.05
CA ALA A 194 -12.35 14.08 8.20
C ALA A 194 -12.08 13.02 9.28
N GLU A 195 -12.77 13.09 10.42
CA GLU A 195 -12.67 12.09 11.49
C GLU A 195 -13.21 10.72 11.02
N SER A 196 -14.28 10.72 10.22
CA SER A 196 -14.79 9.49 9.61
C SER A 196 -13.83 8.88 8.60
N VAL A 197 -13.07 9.70 7.86
CA VAL A 197 -11.98 9.25 6.99
C VAL A 197 -10.83 8.70 7.84
N ALA A 198 -10.48 9.36 8.94
CA ALA A 198 -9.43 8.92 9.85
C ALA A 198 -9.74 7.56 10.49
N ARG A 199 -11.00 7.28 10.82
CA ARG A 199 -11.43 5.93 11.27
C ARG A 199 -11.15 4.85 10.24
N LYS A 200 -11.43 5.15 8.96
CA LYS A 200 -11.18 4.23 7.86
C LYS A 200 -9.69 4.02 7.64
N CYS A 201 -8.86 5.05 7.87
CA CYS A 201 -7.40 4.90 7.83
C CYS A 201 -6.92 3.72 8.68
N ILE A 202 -7.41 3.62 9.93
CA ILE A 202 -6.99 2.59 10.90
C ILE A 202 -7.29 1.17 10.41
N THR A 203 -8.37 0.96 9.64
CA THR A 203 -8.76 -0.39 9.19
C THR A 203 -7.79 -1.01 8.20
N PHE A 204 -6.82 -0.23 7.70
CA PHE A 204 -5.74 -0.71 6.85
C PHE A 204 -4.53 -1.22 7.64
N PHE A 205 -4.46 -0.99 8.95
CA PHE A 205 -3.29 -1.33 9.77
C PHE A 205 -3.59 -2.47 10.74
N GLY A 206 -2.60 -3.37 10.90
CA GLY A 206 -2.67 -4.46 11.86
C GLY A 206 -2.23 -4.04 13.27
N PRO A 207 -2.25 -4.97 14.25
CA PRO A 207 -1.80 -4.71 15.62
C PRO A 207 -0.35 -4.20 15.73
N ASN A 208 0.50 -4.60 14.78
CA ASN A 208 1.89 -4.16 14.69
C ASN A 208 2.05 -2.79 14.00
N LYS A 209 0.95 -2.10 13.71
CA LYS A 209 0.91 -0.78 13.03
C LYS A 209 1.50 -0.78 11.61
N ALA A 210 1.74 -1.96 11.05
CA ALA A 210 2.08 -2.12 9.64
C ALA A 210 0.79 -2.26 8.81
N PRO A 211 0.77 -1.77 7.56
CA PRO A 211 -0.33 -2.04 6.63
C PRO A 211 -0.62 -3.54 6.52
N LEU A 212 -1.90 -3.89 6.52
CA LEU A 212 -2.36 -5.26 6.39
C LEU A 212 -2.09 -5.75 4.98
N LEU A 213 -1.34 -6.84 4.89
CA LEU A 213 -1.21 -7.58 3.65
C LEU A 213 -2.53 -8.30 3.35
N GLN A 214 -3.12 -7.99 2.20
CA GLN A 214 -4.39 -8.56 1.77
C GLN A 214 -4.18 -9.51 0.60
N VAL A 215 -4.76 -10.70 0.72
CA VAL A 215 -4.88 -11.68 -0.36
C VAL A 215 -6.35 -11.82 -0.66
N GLY A 216 -6.76 -11.25 -1.79
CA GLY A 216 -8.13 -11.22 -2.24
C GLY A 216 -8.57 -12.52 -2.92
N TYR A 217 -9.62 -12.39 -3.73
CA TYR A 217 -10.25 -13.51 -4.41
C TYR A 217 -9.25 -14.30 -5.26
N ARG A 218 -9.34 -15.64 -5.21
CA ARG A 218 -8.46 -16.59 -5.94
C ARG A 218 -6.97 -16.44 -5.63
N GLY A 219 -6.63 -15.89 -4.47
CA GLY A 219 -5.24 -15.71 -4.10
C GLY A 219 -4.57 -14.51 -4.76
N CYS A 220 -5.33 -13.60 -5.38
CA CYS A 220 -4.77 -12.36 -5.94
C CYS A 220 -4.23 -11.48 -4.80
N VAL A 221 -2.97 -11.10 -4.86
CA VAL A 221 -2.37 -10.20 -3.88
C VAL A 221 -2.89 -8.79 -4.13
N GLU A 222 -3.49 -8.19 -3.12
CA GLU A 222 -3.98 -6.81 -3.17
C GLU A 222 -2.84 -5.88 -2.78
N VAL A 223 -1.90 -5.70 -3.73
CA VAL A 223 -0.73 -4.82 -3.60
C VAL A 223 -1.17 -3.43 -3.13
N ASP A 224 -0.43 -2.85 -2.18
CA ASP A 224 -0.73 -1.54 -1.60
C ASP A 224 -2.16 -1.42 -1.03
N CYS A 225 -2.59 -2.48 -0.34
CA CYS A 225 -3.93 -2.62 0.19
C CYS A 225 -5.03 -2.46 -0.88
N GLY A 226 -4.79 -3.05 -2.05
CA GLY A 226 -5.68 -2.93 -3.21
C GLY A 226 -5.57 -1.55 -3.87
N PHE A 227 -4.35 -1.03 -3.97
CA PHE A 227 -4.03 0.29 -4.51
C PHE A 227 -4.71 1.45 -3.78
N HIS A 228 -5.00 1.27 -2.49
CA HIS A 228 -5.39 2.39 -1.61
C HIS A 228 -4.15 3.15 -1.15
N ALA A 229 -3.03 2.46 -0.89
CA ALA A 229 -1.79 3.13 -0.53
C ALA A 229 -1.10 3.70 -1.78
N VAL A 230 -1.05 5.03 -1.91
CA VAL A 230 -0.50 5.71 -3.11
C VAL A 230 0.87 6.30 -2.78
N LEU A 231 1.92 5.49 -2.90
CA LEU A 231 3.28 5.87 -2.47
C LEU A 231 4.02 6.77 -3.46
N ALA A 232 3.69 6.66 -4.76
CA ALA A 232 4.37 7.34 -5.85
C ALA A 232 3.45 7.53 -7.05
N THR A 233 3.77 8.52 -7.89
CA THR A 233 3.12 8.77 -9.19
C THR A 233 4.07 8.45 -10.35
N LEU A 234 3.56 8.42 -11.59
CA LEU A 234 4.40 8.23 -12.78
C LEU A 234 5.54 9.25 -12.89
N PRO A 235 5.33 10.57 -12.67
CA PRO A 235 6.43 11.54 -12.63
C PRO A 235 7.50 11.20 -11.60
N ASP A 236 7.14 10.66 -10.42
CA ASP A 236 8.13 10.27 -9.42
C ASP A 236 9.01 9.13 -9.93
N TYR A 237 8.43 8.14 -10.63
CA TYR A 237 9.18 7.06 -11.25
C TYR A 237 10.09 7.54 -12.40
N GLU A 238 9.63 8.48 -13.21
CA GLU A 238 10.43 9.08 -14.29
C GLU A 238 11.74 9.66 -13.76
N LEU A 239 11.68 10.34 -12.60
CA LEU A 239 12.85 10.96 -11.96
C LEU A 239 13.88 9.94 -11.45
N THR A 240 13.51 8.66 -11.32
CA THR A 240 14.43 7.61 -10.84
C THR A 240 15.35 7.05 -11.92
N VAL A 241 15.10 7.37 -13.20
CA VAL A 241 15.83 6.81 -14.35
C VAL A 241 16.14 7.87 -15.40
N GLY A 242 17.07 7.57 -16.31
CA GLY A 242 17.34 8.42 -17.46
C GLY A 242 16.22 8.37 -18.51
N SER A 243 16.07 9.44 -19.29
CA SER A 243 15.00 9.58 -20.31
C SER A 243 14.94 8.45 -21.35
N ARG A 244 16.08 7.87 -21.75
CA ARG A 244 16.12 6.73 -22.68
C ARG A 244 15.43 5.49 -22.10
N THR A 245 15.70 5.21 -20.82
CA THR A 245 15.07 4.10 -20.10
C THR A 245 13.57 4.35 -19.94
N TRP A 246 13.20 5.56 -19.52
CA TRP A 246 11.79 5.95 -19.38
C TRP A 246 11.00 5.82 -20.68
N ASN A 247 11.53 6.37 -21.79
CA ASN A 247 10.91 6.27 -23.10
C ASN A 247 10.73 4.81 -23.57
N SER A 248 11.68 3.94 -23.23
CA SER A 248 11.59 2.50 -23.52
C SER A 248 10.47 1.84 -22.71
N VAL A 249 10.37 2.17 -21.41
CA VAL A 249 9.28 1.69 -20.55
C VAL A 249 7.93 2.12 -21.11
N LEU A 250 7.74 3.41 -21.40
CA LEU A 250 6.49 3.93 -21.97
C LEU A 250 6.15 3.25 -23.29
N ARG A 251 7.13 3.05 -24.18
CA ARG A 251 6.92 2.35 -25.46
C ARG A 251 6.33 0.95 -25.27
N TYR A 252 6.89 0.14 -24.36
CA TYR A 252 6.39 -1.21 -24.11
C TYR A 252 5.09 -1.21 -23.31
N ALA A 253 4.91 -0.30 -22.37
CA ALA A 253 3.65 -0.15 -21.62
C ALA A 253 2.49 0.20 -22.56
N GLU A 254 2.66 1.14 -23.49
CA GLU A 254 1.66 1.49 -24.49
C GLU A 254 1.33 0.32 -25.43
N ASP A 255 2.33 -0.44 -25.84
CA ASP A 255 2.11 -1.63 -26.66
C ASP A 255 1.29 -2.71 -25.92
N LEU A 256 1.62 -3.00 -24.66
CA LEU A 256 0.88 -3.93 -23.81
C LEU A 256 -0.57 -3.47 -23.62
N LYS A 257 -0.80 -2.17 -23.36
CA LYS A 257 -2.15 -1.59 -23.24
C LYS A 257 -2.95 -1.68 -24.52
N LYS A 258 -2.35 -1.32 -25.66
CA LYS A 258 -2.99 -1.39 -26.98
C LYS A 258 -3.42 -2.82 -27.32
N ARG A 259 -2.56 -3.79 -27.03
CA ARG A 259 -2.84 -5.22 -27.22
C ARG A 259 -3.68 -5.84 -26.10
N LYS A 260 -3.98 -5.07 -25.03
CA LYS A 260 -4.71 -5.50 -23.82
C LYS A 260 -4.13 -6.76 -23.18
N VAL A 261 -2.80 -6.84 -23.16
CA VAL A 261 -2.06 -7.99 -22.65
C VAL A 261 -2.20 -8.07 -21.14
N LYS A 262 -2.58 -9.24 -20.66
CA LYS A 262 -2.67 -9.59 -19.25
C LYS A 262 -1.50 -10.48 -18.85
N VAL A 263 -0.80 -10.11 -17.79
CA VAL A 263 0.30 -10.90 -17.24
C VAL A 263 -0.05 -11.37 -15.83
N ALA A 264 0.07 -12.66 -15.59
CA ALA A 264 -0.16 -13.24 -14.27
C ALA A 264 1.14 -13.81 -13.70
N PHE A 265 1.57 -13.25 -12.57
CA PHE A 265 2.68 -13.74 -11.75
C PHE A 265 2.15 -14.72 -10.71
N PHE A 266 2.89 -15.79 -10.46
CA PHE A 266 2.58 -16.78 -9.44
C PHE A 266 3.82 -17.00 -8.56
N SER A 267 3.68 -16.75 -7.25
CA SER A 267 4.72 -17.07 -6.26
C SER A 267 4.14 -17.79 -5.04
N ALA A 268 5.00 -18.32 -4.17
CA ALA A 268 4.56 -19.12 -3.02
C ALA A 268 3.98 -18.30 -1.85
N THR A 269 4.35 -17.03 -1.70
CA THR A 269 3.99 -16.20 -0.56
C THR A 269 3.83 -14.73 -0.96
N PRO A 270 2.81 -14.02 -0.41
CA PRO A 270 2.59 -12.60 -0.66
C PRO A 270 3.48 -11.70 0.22
N GLN A 271 4.19 -12.29 1.19
CA GLN A 271 5.04 -11.60 2.16
C GLN A 271 6.36 -12.33 2.36
N GLY A 272 7.42 -11.55 2.60
CA GLY A 272 8.73 -12.07 2.97
C GLY A 272 9.54 -12.58 1.78
N GLY A 273 10.87 -12.53 1.92
CA GLY A 273 11.82 -12.86 0.86
C GLY A 273 11.97 -11.77 -0.20
N GLY A 274 12.97 -11.90 -1.07
CA GLY A 274 13.26 -10.94 -2.14
C GLY A 274 12.17 -10.88 -3.22
N VAL A 275 11.50 -12.01 -3.51
CA VAL A 275 10.47 -12.08 -4.56
C VAL A 275 9.26 -11.22 -4.24
N ALA A 276 8.72 -11.30 -3.01
CA ALA A 276 7.56 -10.52 -2.62
C ALA A 276 7.85 -9.01 -2.71
N LEU A 277 9.03 -8.57 -2.26
CA LEU A 277 9.46 -7.17 -2.35
C LEU A 277 9.44 -6.68 -3.82
N MET A 278 10.04 -7.46 -4.73
CA MET A 278 10.04 -7.13 -6.15
C MET A 278 8.65 -7.13 -6.78
N ARG A 279 7.76 -8.04 -6.37
CA ARG A 279 6.41 -8.16 -6.94
C ARG A 279 5.49 -7.02 -6.48
N HIS A 280 5.58 -6.60 -5.22
CA HIS A 280 4.88 -5.40 -4.76
C HIS A 280 5.28 -4.17 -5.59
N ALA A 281 6.58 -3.93 -5.76
CA ALA A 281 7.09 -2.82 -6.57
C ALA A 281 6.64 -2.88 -8.04
N LEU A 282 6.81 -4.05 -8.69
CA LEU A 282 6.48 -4.21 -10.10
C LEU A 282 4.99 -4.03 -10.37
N VAL A 283 4.13 -4.62 -9.54
CA VAL A 283 2.67 -4.53 -9.71
C VAL A 283 2.16 -3.12 -9.41
N ARG A 284 2.71 -2.43 -8.40
CA ARG A 284 2.44 -1.00 -8.15
C ARG A 284 2.77 -0.15 -9.37
N PHE A 285 3.97 -0.34 -9.94
CA PHE A 285 4.41 0.43 -11.10
C PHE A 285 3.57 0.11 -12.34
N ALA A 286 3.19 -1.16 -12.53
CA ALA A 286 2.30 -1.56 -13.62
C ALA A 286 0.91 -0.92 -13.50
N GLU A 287 0.34 -0.85 -12.29
CA GLU A 287 -0.92 -0.14 -12.03
C GLU A 287 -0.79 1.34 -12.40
N ALA A 288 0.30 1.99 -11.97
CA ALA A 288 0.55 3.39 -12.31
C ALA A 288 0.65 3.62 -13.84
N LEU A 289 1.23 2.67 -14.59
CA LEU A 289 1.33 2.70 -16.06
C LEU A 289 0.01 2.33 -16.76
N GLY A 290 -0.96 1.75 -16.05
CA GLY A 290 -2.21 1.22 -16.57
C GLY A 290 -2.07 -0.12 -17.29
N VAL A 291 -1.08 -0.94 -16.93
CA VAL A 291 -0.81 -2.27 -17.50
C VAL A 291 -1.41 -3.35 -16.60
N ASP A 292 -2.09 -4.36 -17.19
CA ASP A 292 -2.80 -5.42 -16.44
C ASP A 292 -1.83 -6.52 -15.96
N PHE A 293 -1.07 -6.22 -14.91
CA PHE A 293 -0.22 -7.17 -14.21
C PHE A 293 -0.90 -7.59 -12.90
N LYS A 294 -1.10 -8.89 -12.72
CA LYS A 294 -1.68 -9.45 -11.50
C LYS A 294 -0.75 -10.47 -10.89
N TRP A 295 -0.77 -10.55 -9.57
CA TRP A 295 0.05 -11.48 -8.82
C TRP A 295 -0.83 -12.37 -7.95
N TYR A 296 -0.61 -13.68 -8.06
CA TYR A 296 -1.38 -14.70 -7.37
C TYR A 296 -0.48 -15.55 -6.47
N VAL A 297 -1.01 -15.90 -5.31
CA VAL A 297 -0.38 -16.80 -4.34
C VAL A 297 -1.32 -17.94 -3.98
N PRO A 298 -0.81 -19.15 -3.76
CA PRO A 298 -1.63 -20.30 -3.39
C PRO A 298 -2.19 -20.16 -1.98
N ARG A 299 -3.20 -20.97 -1.66
CA ARG A 299 -3.66 -21.13 -0.29
C ARG A 299 -2.50 -21.67 0.58
N PRO A 300 -2.23 -21.06 1.75
CA PRO A 300 -1.15 -21.50 2.62
C PRO A 300 -1.38 -22.93 3.12
N ARG A 301 -0.32 -23.74 3.07
CA ARG A 301 -0.29 -25.10 3.65
C ARG A 301 1.05 -25.26 4.41
N PRO A 302 1.09 -25.07 5.75
CA PRO A 302 2.35 -25.04 6.51
C PRO A 302 3.26 -26.26 6.31
N ALA A 303 2.68 -27.44 6.12
CA ALA A 303 3.44 -28.66 5.84
C ALA A 303 4.21 -28.55 4.51
N VAL A 304 3.58 -28.01 3.46
CA VAL A 304 4.21 -27.81 2.15
C VAL A 304 5.24 -26.69 2.19
N PHE A 305 4.98 -25.62 2.95
CA PHE A 305 5.96 -24.54 3.11
C PHE A 305 7.30 -25.05 3.65
N ARG A 306 7.28 -25.97 4.63
CA ARG A 306 8.50 -26.62 5.13
C ARG A 306 9.24 -27.38 4.02
N ILE A 307 8.52 -28.16 3.22
CA ILE A 307 9.10 -28.89 2.08
C ILE A 307 9.75 -27.93 1.09
N THR A 308 9.05 -26.84 0.70
CA THR A 308 9.58 -25.86 -0.23
C THR A 308 10.83 -25.14 0.30
N LYS A 309 10.89 -24.88 1.61
CA LYS A 309 12.05 -24.27 2.26
C LYS A 309 13.24 -25.24 2.33
N THR A 310 12.99 -26.51 2.65
CA THR A 310 14.01 -27.56 2.57
C THR A 310 14.58 -27.65 1.14
N ASN A 311 13.72 -27.67 0.12
CA ASN A 311 14.17 -27.73 -1.28
C ASN A 311 14.99 -26.50 -1.69
N HIS A 312 14.59 -25.31 -1.25
CA HIS A 312 15.37 -24.09 -1.45
C HIS A 312 16.79 -24.24 -0.86
N ASN A 313 16.90 -24.78 0.36
CA ASN A 313 18.19 -25.02 1.02
C ASN A 313 19.00 -26.12 0.31
N ILE A 314 18.35 -27.16 -0.22
CA ILE A 314 18.99 -28.19 -1.03
C ILE A 314 19.63 -27.54 -2.26
N PHE A 315 18.88 -26.77 -3.05
CA PHE A 315 19.40 -26.12 -4.27
C PHE A 315 20.57 -25.17 -4.02
N GLN A 316 20.58 -24.49 -2.87
CA GLN A 316 21.68 -23.61 -2.47
C GLN A 316 22.90 -24.37 -1.91
N GLY A 317 22.76 -25.65 -1.60
CA GLY A 317 23.82 -26.46 -0.97
C GLY A 317 24.02 -26.16 0.51
N VAL A 318 22.98 -25.67 1.21
CA VAL A 318 23.02 -25.33 2.65
C VAL A 318 22.16 -26.26 3.52
N SER A 319 21.55 -27.27 2.90
CA SER A 319 20.81 -28.33 3.57
C SER A 319 21.75 -29.42 4.10
N LYS A 320 21.25 -30.26 5.02
CA LYS A 320 22.06 -31.35 5.57
C LYS A 320 22.37 -32.40 4.48
N PRO A 321 23.54 -33.08 4.53
CA PRO A 321 23.94 -34.01 3.48
C PRO A 321 22.99 -35.20 3.24
N ASP A 322 22.16 -35.55 4.21
CA ASP A 322 21.19 -36.64 4.21
C ASP A 322 19.75 -36.19 3.91
N GLU A 323 19.49 -34.87 3.90
CA GLU A 323 18.17 -34.33 3.62
C GLU A 323 17.88 -34.47 2.11
N ARG A 324 16.75 -35.11 1.78
CA ARG A 324 16.35 -35.47 0.42
C ARG A 324 14.89 -35.11 0.16
N LEU A 325 14.55 -34.90 -1.10
CA LEU A 325 13.17 -34.71 -1.53
C LEU A 325 12.47 -36.08 -1.65
N THR A 326 11.86 -36.56 -0.58
CA THR A 326 11.19 -37.88 -0.56
C THR A 326 9.96 -37.94 -1.48
N GLU A 327 9.50 -39.15 -1.82
CA GLU A 327 8.30 -39.36 -2.63
C GLU A 327 7.03 -38.80 -1.96
N GLU A 328 6.92 -38.89 -0.64
CA GLU A 328 5.80 -38.28 0.11
C GLU A 328 5.83 -36.75 -0.02
N ASN A 329 7.01 -36.15 0.00
CA ASN A 329 7.19 -34.72 -0.19
C ASN A 329 6.82 -34.30 -1.62
N LYS A 330 7.23 -35.09 -2.63
CA LYS A 330 6.84 -34.88 -4.05
C LYS A 330 5.32 -34.96 -4.22
N ALA A 331 4.68 -35.98 -3.66
CA ALA A 331 3.22 -36.14 -3.69
C ALA A 331 2.51 -34.96 -3.01
N ALA A 332 2.99 -34.54 -1.83
CA ALA A 332 2.41 -33.40 -1.11
C ALA A 332 2.52 -32.07 -1.87
N LEU A 333 3.64 -31.84 -2.59
CA LEU A 333 3.83 -30.69 -3.46
C LEU A 333 2.87 -30.73 -4.65
N THR A 334 2.82 -31.87 -5.36
CA THR A 334 1.94 -32.07 -6.51
C THR A 334 0.47 -31.87 -6.13
N ASP A 335 0.01 -32.50 -5.05
CA ASP A 335 -1.37 -32.37 -4.55
C ASP A 335 -1.73 -30.93 -4.22
N TRP A 336 -0.80 -30.20 -3.59
CA TRP A 336 -1.02 -28.81 -3.24
C TRP A 336 -1.12 -27.92 -4.48
N ILE A 337 -0.24 -28.10 -5.48
CA ILE A 337 -0.28 -27.32 -6.72
C ILE A 337 -1.54 -27.63 -7.53
N VAL A 338 -1.83 -28.90 -7.78
CA VAL A 338 -3.01 -29.34 -8.53
C VAL A 338 -4.29 -28.89 -7.83
N GLY A 339 -4.35 -29.01 -6.50
CA GLY A 339 -5.49 -28.56 -5.70
C GLY A 339 -5.73 -27.06 -5.80
N ASN A 340 -4.68 -26.24 -5.74
CA ASN A 340 -4.79 -24.78 -5.93
C ASN A 340 -5.20 -24.43 -7.36
N ALA A 341 -4.55 -25.04 -8.36
CA ALA A 341 -4.81 -24.79 -9.77
C ALA A 341 -6.28 -25.07 -10.12
N LYS A 342 -6.78 -26.28 -9.82
CA LYS A 342 -8.15 -26.70 -10.13
C LYS A 342 -9.19 -25.85 -9.40
N ARG A 343 -8.95 -25.53 -8.13
CA ARG A 343 -9.94 -24.83 -7.29
C ARG A 343 -10.02 -23.33 -7.54
N TYR A 344 -8.89 -22.68 -7.83
CA TYR A 344 -8.83 -21.21 -7.83
C TYR A 344 -8.42 -20.60 -9.16
N TRP A 345 -7.65 -21.30 -10.00
CA TRP A 345 -6.98 -20.67 -11.13
C TRP A 345 -7.44 -21.15 -12.51
N LEU A 346 -7.83 -22.42 -12.64
CA LEU A 346 -8.32 -23.04 -13.88
C LEU A 346 -9.85 -22.96 -14.02
N GLY A 347 -10.58 -22.62 -12.95
CA GLY A 347 -12.03 -22.43 -13.01
C GLY A 347 -12.44 -21.16 -13.77
N LYS A 348 -13.64 -21.12 -14.35
CA LYS A 348 -14.17 -20.05 -15.20
C LYS A 348 -13.75 -18.63 -14.77
N GLY A 349 -13.16 -17.87 -15.69
CA GLY A 349 -12.66 -16.51 -15.47
C GLY A 349 -11.39 -16.44 -14.60
N GLY A 350 -10.74 -17.59 -14.37
CA GLY A 350 -9.52 -17.70 -13.58
C GLY A 350 -8.30 -17.24 -14.37
N PRO A 351 -7.20 -16.86 -13.70
CA PRO A 351 -6.00 -16.38 -14.39
C PRO A 351 -5.37 -17.43 -15.32
N LEU A 352 -5.61 -18.72 -15.10
CA LEU A 352 -5.06 -19.80 -15.92
C LEU A 352 -6.03 -20.34 -16.98
N CYS A 353 -7.27 -19.84 -17.07
CA CYS A 353 -8.15 -20.11 -18.21
C CYS A 353 -7.52 -19.64 -19.53
N ALA A 354 -8.10 -20.05 -20.66
CA ALA A 354 -7.66 -19.54 -21.95
C ALA A 354 -7.83 -18.00 -22.03
N PRO A 355 -6.92 -17.26 -22.68
CA PRO A 355 -7.03 -15.80 -22.79
C PRO A 355 -8.38 -15.29 -23.33
N PRO A 356 -9.02 -15.94 -24.35
CA PRO A 356 -10.36 -15.57 -24.80
C PRO A 356 -11.46 -15.70 -23.73
N GLU A 357 -11.25 -16.51 -22.70
CA GLU A 357 -12.17 -16.70 -21.56
C GLU A 357 -11.86 -15.76 -20.38
N GLY A 358 -10.92 -14.83 -20.57
CA GLY A 358 -10.52 -13.84 -19.58
C GLY A 358 -9.27 -14.19 -18.78
N GLY A 359 -8.62 -15.34 -19.04
CA GLY A 359 -7.33 -15.69 -18.45
C GLY A 359 -6.18 -14.79 -18.90
N ALA A 360 -5.01 -14.97 -18.31
CA ALA A 360 -3.83 -14.19 -18.66
C ALA A 360 -3.18 -14.68 -19.97
N ASP A 361 -2.65 -13.73 -20.75
CA ASP A 361 -1.95 -13.96 -22.01
C ASP A 361 -0.53 -14.49 -21.78
N ILE A 362 0.12 -14.04 -20.70
CA ILE A 362 1.47 -14.45 -20.32
C ILE A 362 1.46 -14.88 -18.85
N ILE A 363 2.03 -16.05 -18.56
CA ILE A 363 2.19 -16.56 -17.19
C ILE A 363 3.66 -16.47 -16.79
N VAL A 364 3.91 -15.97 -15.58
CA VAL A 364 5.23 -15.98 -14.95
C VAL A 364 5.16 -16.79 -13.66
N ILE A 365 5.97 -17.84 -13.56
CA ILE A 365 6.10 -18.68 -12.35
C ILE A 365 7.41 -18.33 -11.66
N ASP A 366 7.32 -17.80 -10.45
CA ASP A 366 8.47 -17.47 -9.62
C ASP A 366 8.91 -18.65 -8.76
N ASP A 367 10.22 -18.93 -8.77
CA ASP A 367 10.94 -19.85 -7.90
C ASP A 367 10.46 -21.32 -7.95
N PRO A 368 11.24 -22.28 -7.40
CA PRO A 368 10.95 -23.71 -7.55
C PRO A 368 9.76 -24.23 -6.72
N GLN A 369 8.97 -23.39 -6.05
CA GLN A 369 7.85 -23.88 -5.23
C GLN A 369 6.63 -24.29 -6.07
N MET A 370 6.45 -23.71 -7.26
CA MET A 370 5.26 -23.91 -8.10
C MET A 370 5.47 -24.32 -9.58
N PRO A 371 6.62 -24.87 -10.02
CA PRO A 371 6.77 -25.38 -11.39
C PRO A 371 5.68 -26.35 -11.84
N GLY A 372 5.07 -27.12 -10.93
CA GLY A 372 4.00 -28.06 -11.26
C GLY A 372 2.76 -27.42 -11.92
N LEU A 373 2.62 -26.09 -11.92
CA LEU A 373 1.59 -25.38 -12.67
C LEU A 373 1.84 -25.41 -14.19
N ILE A 374 3.09 -25.45 -14.62
CA ILE A 374 3.50 -25.34 -16.03
C ILE A 374 2.83 -26.42 -16.90
N PRO A 375 2.91 -27.74 -16.59
CA PRO A 375 2.24 -28.75 -17.38
C PRO A 375 0.72 -28.58 -17.42
N LEU A 376 0.08 -28.20 -16.31
CA LEU A 376 -1.37 -27.92 -16.26
C LEU A 376 -1.76 -26.75 -17.17
N ILE A 377 -0.91 -25.72 -17.25
CA ILE A 377 -1.11 -24.58 -18.14
C ILE A 377 -0.98 -24.99 -19.61
N LYS A 378 0.04 -25.78 -19.93
CA LYS A 378 0.31 -26.25 -21.30
C LYS A 378 -0.73 -27.26 -21.77
N GLU A 379 -1.37 -28.01 -20.87
CA GLU A 379 -2.51 -28.88 -21.20
C GLU A 379 -3.72 -28.07 -21.69
N VAL A 380 -4.04 -26.96 -21.02
CA VAL A 380 -5.18 -26.10 -21.39
C VAL A 380 -4.87 -25.18 -22.57
N THR A 381 -3.64 -24.64 -22.61
CA THR A 381 -3.19 -23.70 -23.63
C THR A 381 -1.74 -24.00 -24.04
N PRO A 382 -1.51 -24.95 -24.97
CA PRO A 382 -0.17 -25.41 -25.32
C PRO A 382 0.77 -24.30 -25.82
N LEU A 383 0.22 -23.33 -26.55
CA LEU A 383 0.97 -22.23 -27.16
C LEU A 383 1.03 -20.97 -26.30
N ARG A 384 0.44 -20.96 -25.10
CA ARG A 384 0.50 -19.78 -24.22
C ARG A 384 1.94 -19.60 -23.70
N PRO A 385 2.51 -18.38 -23.79
CA PRO A 385 3.82 -18.09 -23.19
C PRO A 385 3.82 -18.30 -21.68
N VAL A 386 4.75 -19.13 -21.21
CA VAL A 386 5.04 -19.41 -19.81
C VAL A 386 6.51 -19.14 -19.54
N ILE A 387 6.77 -18.23 -18.60
CA ILE A 387 8.09 -17.85 -18.17
C ILE A 387 8.33 -18.45 -16.79
N TYR A 388 9.43 -19.17 -16.61
CA TYR A 388 9.90 -19.54 -15.27
C TYR A 388 11.00 -18.58 -14.85
N ARG A 389 10.83 -17.95 -13.70
CA ARG A 389 11.78 -16.98 -13.14
C ARG A 389 12.39 -17.54 -11.86
N SER A 390 13.67 -17.89 -11.92
CA SER A 390 14.45 -18.29 -10.75
C SER A 390 15.10 -17.07 -10.09
N HIS A 391 14.85 -16.88 -8.79
CA HIS A 391 15.50 -15.87 -7.95
C HIS A 391 16.51 -16.45 -6.97
N ILE A 392 16.73 -17.76 -7.03
CA ILE A 392 17.61 -18.46 -6.10
C ILE A 392 18.96 -18.74 -6.74
N GLN A 393 19.99 -18.82 -5.89
CA GLN A 393 21.24 -19.46 -6.28
C GLN A 393 21.00 -20.96 -6.41
N MET A 394 21.04 -21.46 -7.64
CA MET A 394 21.08 -22.90 -7.89
C MET A 394 22.54 -23.33 -8.08
N ARG A 395 23.01 -24.29 -7.29
CA ARG A 395 24.35 -24.86 -7.44
C ARG A 395 24.39 -25.80 -8.65
N SER A 396 24.59 -25.24 -9.84
CA SER A 396 24.64 -26.01 -11.09
C SER A 396 25.73 -27.09 -11.08
N ASP A 397 26.82 -26.86 -10.36
CA ASP A 397 27.89 -27.84 -10.16
C ASP A 397 27.40 -29.06 -9.37
N LEU A 398 26.60 -28.86 -8.32
CA LEU A 398 26.01 -29.96 -7.55
C LEU A 398 24.90 -30.65 -8.34
N ILE A 399 24.06 -29.90 -9.05
CA ILE A 399 22.99 -30.46 -9.90
C ILE A 399 23.57 -31.34 -11.02
N ALA A 400 24.80 -31.08 -11.48
CA ALA A 400 25.47 -31.90 -12.49
C ALA A 400 25.98 -33.25 -11.98
N ASP A 401 26.09 -33.43 -10.66
CA ASP A 401 26.47 -34.70 -10.04
C ASP A 401 25.21 -35.49 -9.63
N PRO A 402 24.87 -36.60 -10.33
CA PRO A 402 23.67 -37.40 -10.06
C PRO A 402 23.59 -38.00 -8.66
N THR A 403 24.70 -38.06 -7.92
CA THR A 403 24.75 -38.61 -6.56
C THR A 403 24.26 -37.62 -5.50
N THR A 404 24.07 -36.37 -5.88
CA THR A 404 23.74 -35.29 -4.94
C THR A 404 22.23 -35.17 -4.70
N PRO A 405 21.81 -34.70 -3.51
CA PRO A 405 20.41 -34.31 -3.25
C PRO A 405 19.88 -33.27 -4.24
N GLN A 406 20.75 -32.41 -4.76
CA GLN A 406 20.42 -31.34 -5.69
C GLN A 406 19.98 -31.89 -7.04
N ALA A 407 20.72 -32.86 -7.59
CA ALA A 407 20.36 -33.50 -8.85
C ALA A 407 19.02 -34.22 -8.75
N GLU A 408 18.80 -34.98 -7.67
CA GLU A 408 17.51 -35.66 -7.43
C GLU A 408 16.34 -34.68 -7.36
N ALA A 409 16.47 -33.63 -6.53
CA ALA A 409 15.43 -32.63 -6.39
C ALA A 409 15.19 -31.89 -7.71
N TRP A 410 16.26 -31.51 -8.42
CA TRP A 410 16.16 -30.76 -9.66
C TRP A 410 15.50 -31.58 -10.76
N ASN A 411 15.80 -32.88 -10.89
CA ASN A 411 15.15 -33.75 -11.88
C ASN A 411 13.62 -33.76 -11.72
N TYR A 412 13.12 -33.80 -10.48
CA TYR A 412 11.68 -33.71 -10.21
C TYR A 412 11.06 -32.40 -10.70
N PHE A 413 11.70 -31.24 -10.45
CA PHE A 413 11.15 -29.96 -10.93
C PHE A 413 11.37 -29.75 -12.42
N TRP A 414 12.48 -30.25 -12.97
CA TRP A 414 12.83 -30.13 -14.38
C TRP A 414 11.77 -30.74 -15.29
N ASP A 415 11.11 -31.81 -14.86
CA ASP A 415 9.99 -32.41 -15.59
C ASP A 415 8.84 -31.43 -15.86
N SER A 416 8.65 -30.45 -15.00
CA SER A 416 7.70 -29.35 -15.23
C SER A 416 8.35 -28.14 -15.91
N ILE A 417 9.57 -27.76 -15.48
CA ILE A 417 10.26 -26.55 -15.96
C ILE A 417 10.63 -26.65 -17.44
N LYS A 418 10.97 -27.84 -17.96
CA LYS A 418 11.36 -28.03 -19.38
C LYS A 418 10.28 -27.62 -20.39
N CYS A 419 9.04 -27.45 -19.94
CA CYS A 419 7.91 -27.04 -20.76
C CYS A 419 7.75 -25.50 -20.87
N VAL A 420 8.64 -24.71 -20.29
CA VAL A 420 8.58 -23.24 -20.36
C VAL A 420 9.08 -22.71 -21.69
N ASP A 421 8.61 -21.53 -22.08
CA ASP A 421 9.09 -20.84 -23.28
C ASP A 421 10.32 -19.98 -22.98
N LEU A 422 10.50 -19.57 -21.71
CA LEU A 422 11.64 -18.79 -21.27
C LEU A 422 12.02 -19.13 -19.82
N PHE A 423 13.31 -19.38 -19.60
CA PHE A 423 13.93 -19.56 -18.30
C PHE A 423 14.72 -18.31 -17.93
N ILE A 424 14.25 -17.52 -16.96
CA ILE A 424 14.94 -16.31 -16.53
C ILE A 424 15.68 -16.56 -15.22
N SER A 425 16.98 -16.25 -15.17
CA SER A 425 17.82 -16.32 -13.96
C SER A 425 18.45 -14.96 -13.61
N HIS A 426 19.01 -14.83 -12.42
CA HIS A 426 19.97 -13.76 -12.14
C HIS A 426 21.13 -13.83 -13.12
N PRO A 427 21.80 -12.69 -13.45
CA PRO A 427 22.87 -12.60 -14.44
C PRO A 427 24.18 -13.25 -13.94
N VAL A 428 24.10 -14.52 -13.55
CA VAL A 428 25.18 -15.36 -13.03
C VAL A 428 25.01 -16.72 -13.69
N ALA A 429 25.88 -17.02 -14.67
CA ALA A 429 25.75 -18.23 -15.49
C ALA A 429 25.77 -19.53 -14.67
N SER A 430 26.54 -19.56 -13.57
CA SER A 430 26.61 -20.73 -12.67
C SER A 430 25.30 -21.02 -11.91
N PHE A 431 24.32 -20.12 -11.96
CA PHE A 431 22.99 -20.35 -11.38
C PHE A 431 22.04 -21.04 -12.37
N VAL A 432 22.47 -21.32 -13.61
CA VAL A 432 21.65 -21.99 -14.61
C VAL A 432 22.12 -23.44 -14.76
N PRO A 433 21.29 -24.43 -14.39
CA PRO A 433 21.62 -25.83 -14.57
C PRO A 433 21.89 -26.18 -16.03
N HIS A 434 22.88 -27.03 -16.28
CA HIS A 434 23.30 -27.45 -17.62
C HIS A 434 22.19 -28.10 -18.47
N MET A 435 21.12 -28.59 -17.84
CA MET A 435 19.96 -29.17 -18.53
C MET A 435 19.05 -28.12 -19.17
N VAL A 436 19.15 -26.84 -18.77
CA VAL A 436 18.37 -25.76 -19.36
C VAL A 436 18.97 -25.37 -20.72
N PRO A 437 18.21 -25.44 -21.83
CA PRO A 437 18.73 -25.10 -23.15
C PRO A 437 19.15 -23.62 -23.22
N PRO A 438 20.40 -23.28 -23.60
CA PRO A 438 20.90 -21.91 -23.59
C PRO A 438 20.05 -20.90 -24.38
N GLU A 439 19.42 -21.35 -25.47
CA GLU A 439 18.53 -20.55 -26.31
C GLU A 439 17.24 -20.11 -25.61
N THR A 440 16.86 -20.78 -24.52
CA THR A 440 15.69 -20.44 -23.69
C THR A 440 16.06 -19.60 -22.47
N VAL A 441 17.34 -19.28 -22.26
CA VAL A 441 17.81 -18.60 -21.05
C VAL A 441 17.82 -17.09 -21.24
N GLY A 442 17.17 -16.38 -20.32
CA GLY A 442 17.26 -14.93 -20.14
C GLY A 442 17.94 -14.57 -18.83
N TYR A 443 18.70 -13.47 -18.81
CA TYR A 443 19.29 -12.93 -17.59
C TYR A 443 18.62 -11.62 -17.21
N LEU A 444 18.15 -11.55 -15.96
CA LEU A 444 17.53 -10.37 -15.38
C LEU A 444 18.00 -10.21 -13.93
N PRO A 445 18.61 -9.08 -13.53
CA PRO A 445 19.02 -8.87 -12.14
C PRO A 445 17.81 -8.70 -11.20
N ALA A 446 18.05 -8.85 -9.89
CA ALA A 446 17.12 -8.31 -8.92
C ALA A 446 17.12 -6.77 -9.03
N SER A 447 15.98 -6.15 -8.77
CA SER A 447 15.85 -4.70 -8.71
C SER A 447 15.15 -4.29 -7.43
N THR A 448 15.51 -3.12 -6.91
CA THR A 448 14.86 -2.48 -5.76
C THR A 448 14.12 -1.24 -6.23
N ASP A 449 13.01 -0.91 -5.57
CA ASP A 449 12.27 0.32 -5.81
C ASP A 449 12.86 1.43 -4.94
N TRP A 450 13.28 2.53 -5.55
CA TRP A 450 13.83 3.68 -4.83
C TRP A 450 12.77 4.44 -4.02
N LEU A 451 11.50 4.25 -4.37
CA LEU A 451 10.37 4.98 -3.79
C LEU A 451 9.63 4.14 -2.74
N ASP A 452 10.03 2.88 -2.52
CA ASP A 452 9.48 2.06 -1.46
C ASP A 452 10.05 2.42 -0.07
N GLY A 453 9.56 1.74 0.96
CA GLY A 453 9.95 2.02 2.34
C GLY A 453 11.34 1.50 2.72
N LEU A 454 11.99 0.75 1.84
CA LEU A 454 13.30 0.18 2.11
C LEU A 454 14.42 1.16 1.72
N ASN A 455 14.23 1.92 0.65
CA ASN A 455 15.29 2.74 0.06
C ASN A 455 15.04 4.25 0.12
N LYS A 456 13.81 4.69 0.47
CA LYS A 456 13.53 6.12 0.57
C LYS A 456 14.36 6.78 1.69
N PRO A 457 14.81 8.04 1.51
CA PRO A 457 15.40 8.80 2.60
C PRO A 457 14.35 9.00 3.70
N MET A 458 14.80 9.02 4.95
CA MET A 458 13.98 9.32 6.12
C MET A 458 14.57 10.50 6.86
N ASP A 459 13.71 11.32 7.46
CA ASP A 459 14.18 12.41 8.31
C ASP A 459 14.64 11.88 9.67
N ASP A 460 15.26 12.76 10.46
CA ASP A 460 15.81 12.39 11.75
C ASP A 460 14.76 12.02 12.80
N PHE A 461 13.55 12.58 12.67
CA PHE A 461 12.44 12.30 13.58
C PHE A 461 11.98 10.85 13.38
N ASP A 462 11.80 10.43 12.13
CA ASP A 462 11.41 9.08 11.72
C ASP A 462 12.49 8.05 12.05
N VAL A 463 13.76 8.36 11.75
CA VAL A 463 14.91 7.50 12.11
C VAL A 463 14.96 7.28 13.61
N GLY A 464 14.78 8.34 14.41
CA GLY A 464 14.71 8.23 15.86
C GLY A 464 13.53 7.38 16.33
N TYR A 465 12.35 7.57 15.73
CA TYR A 465 11.15 6.79 16.03
C TYR A 465 11.36 5.28 15.80
N TYR A 466 11.80 4.89 14.61
CA TYR A 466 12.05 3.48 14.29
C TYR A 466 13.22 2.89 15.08
N GLY A 467 14.26 3.68 15.35
CA GLY A 467 15.34 3.30 16.24
C GLY A 467 14.87 2.96 17.66
N ARG A 468 13.94 3.74 18.21
CA ARG A 468 13.31 3.46 19.51
C ARG A 468 12.43 2.22 19.46
N ILE A 469 11.71 1.97 18.36
CA ILE A 469 10.96 0.71 18.15
C ILE A 469 11.92 -0.48 18.13
N PHE A 470 13.00 -0.41 17.37
CA PHE A 470 14.02 -1.44 17.30
C PHE A 470 14.60 -1.74 18.69
N ASN A 471 15.02 -0.71 19.43
CA ASN A 471 15.54 -0.87 20.79
C ASN A 471 14.50 -1.38 21.79
N ALA A 472 13.22 -1.00 21.64
CA ALA A 472 12.14 -1.59 22.42
C ALA A 472 12.04 -3.10 22.16
N LYS A 473 12.13 -3.53 20.89
CA LYS A 473 12.10 -4.95 20.55
C LYS A 473 13.33 -5.69 21.08
N CYS A 474 14.53 -5.12 20.96
CA CYS A 474 15.75 -5.68 21.53
C CYS A 474 15.60 -5.93 23.04
N ARG A 475 15.06 -4.97 23.79
CA ARG A 475 14.80 -5.12 25.23
C ARG A 475 13.83 -6.27 25.52
N GLU A 476 12.74 -6.39 24.74
CA GLU A 476 11.74 -7.45 24.88
C GLU A 476 12.34 -8.85 24.69
N ILE A 477 13.24 -9.02 23.71
CA ILE A 477 13.88 -10.31 23.41
C ILE A 477 15.24 -10.50 24.12
N GLY A 478 15.62 -9.57 25.00
CA GLY A 478 16.87 -9.63 25.77
C GLY A 478 18.16 -9.40 24.96
N MET A 479 18.06 -8.81 23.77
CA MET A 479 19.18 -8.45 22.90
C MET A 479 19.77 -7.07 23.23
N THR A 480 21.02 -6.84 22.82
CA THR A 480 21.73 -5.57 22.99
C THR A 480 21.04 -4.44 22.22
N THR A 481 20.85 -3.29 22.86
CA THR A 481 20.31 -2.07 22.22
C THR A 481 21.42 -1.26 21.56
N ILE A 482 21.06 -0.44 20.58
CA ILE A 482 21.97 0.46 19.88
C ILE A 482 21.88 1.85 20.52
N ASP A 483 23.03 2.41 20.92
CA ASP A 483 23.14 3.79 21.38
C ASP A 483 23.50 4.69 20.20
N PHE A 484 22.48 5.21 19.51
CA PHE A 484 22.61 6.13 18.39
C PHE A 484 22.14 7.52 18.83
N PRO A 485 22.83 8.62 18.44
CA PRO A 485 23.94 8.68 17.47
C PRO A 485 25.35 8.47 18.07
N ASP A 486 25.49 8.44 19.40
CA ASP A 486 26.78 8.54 20.10
C ASP A 486 27.69 7.31 19.98
N GLY A 487 27.17 6.19 19.48
CA GLY A 487 27.94 5.06 18.98
C GLY A 487 28.47 4.10 20.04
N MET A 488 27.65 3.14 20.46
CA MET A 488 28.05 1.75 20.75
C MET A 488 26.81 0.90 21.11
N ALA A 489 26.87 -0.41 20.91
CA ALA A 489 25.84 -1.30 21.43
C ALA A 489 25.99 -1.37 22.96
N GLN A 490 24.94 -1.04 23.72
CA GLN A 490 25.01 -1.06 25.19
C GLN A 490 25.09 -2.50 25.70
N SER A 491 26.31 -3.03 25.85
CA SER A 491 26.55 -4.40 26.34
C SER A 491 26.08 -4.54 27.80
N ARG A 492 25.68 -5.76 28.19
CA ARG A 492 25.12 -6.06 29.52
C ARG A 492 26.08 -5.80 30.71
N GLU A 493 27.34 -5.42 30.49
CA GLU A 493 28.33 -5.28 31.56
C GLU A 493 28.09 -4.09 32.51
N GLN A 494 27.29 -3.09 32.11
CA GLN A 494 27.02 -1.93 32.97
C GLN A 494 25.93 -2.13 34.04
N LYS A 495 25.23 -3.28 34.07
CA LYS A 495 24.25 -3.59 35.14
C LYS A 495 24.83 -4.33 36.35
N LYS A 496 26.15 -4.55 36.43
CA LYS A 496 26.81 -5.15 37.61
C LYS A 496 27.50 -4.17 38.56
N LYS A 497 27.32 -2.86 38.36
CA LYS A 497 27.73 -1.84 39.32
C LYS A 497 26.52 -1.03 39.79
N ASN A 498 25.82 -1.59 40.76
CA ASN A 498 25.19 -0.89 41.89
C ASN A 498 24.77 -1.94 42.92
#